data_AF-A0A9D4YRG3-F1
#
_entry.id   AF-A0A9D4YRG3-F1
#
_cell.length_a   1.000
_cell.length_b   1.000
_cell.length_c   1.000
_cell.angle_alpha   90.00
_cell.angle_beta   90.00
_cell.angle_gamma   90.00
#
_symmetry.space_group_name_H-M   'P 1'
#
loop_
_entity.id
_entity.type
_entity.pdbx_description
1 polymer ?
#
loop_
_entity_poly.entity_id
_entity_poly.type
_entity_poly.pdbx_seq_one_letter_code
_entity_poly.pdbx_strand_id
1 'polypeptide(L)'
;MGRHLRSFTAAFKLQVIEYAGEHSKQEAGRKCDIDEKRMHYWIKQKDALAATNRSRKEFRGKKCKYPEPEGELVKYVDTRRDGYAVSTDMTRMKALAIARHM
;
A
#
# COMPACT_ATOMS: atom_id res chain seq x y z
N MET A 1 7.28 13.96 -25.70
CA MET A 1 6.63 12.71 -25.25
C MET A 1 6.99 12.49 -23.78
N GLY A 2 5.99 12.40 -22.89
CA GLY A 2 6.24 12.20 -21.46
C GLY A 2 6.81 10.80 -21.19
N ARG A 3 7.84 10.71 -20.32
CA ARG A 3 8.44 9.44 -19.91
C ARG A 3 7.37 8.60 -19.18
N HIS A 4 6.86 7.54 -19.81
CA HIS A 4 5.89 6.62 -19.20
C HIS A 4 6.54 5.98 -17.95
N LEU A 5 6.10 6.39 -16.77
CA LEU A 5 6.59 5.78 -15.53
C LEU A 5 5.93 4.41 -15.38
N ARG A 6 6.73 3.33 -15.43
CA ARG A 6 6.24 1.97 -15.14
C ARG A 6 5.76 1.91 -13.68
N SER A 7 4.61 1.30 -13.44
CA SER A 7 4.08 1.07 -12.09
C SER A 7 4.49 -0.33 -11.60
N PHE A 8 5.01 -0.41 -10.38
CA PHE A 8 5.53 -1.65 -9.80
C PHE A 8 4.77 -2.01 -8.54
N THR A 9 4.53 -3.31 -8.32
CA THR A 9 3.88 -3.83 -7.11
C THR A 9 4.82 -3.73 -5.90
N ALA A 10 4.26 -3.67 -4.69
CA ALA A 10 5.03 -3.63 -3.45
C ALA A 10 5.93 -4.86 -3.32
N ALA A 11 5.44 -6.04 -3.71
CA ALA A 11 6.25 -7.27 -3.74
C ALA A 11 7.51 -7.13 -4.61
N PHE A 12 7.37 -6.62 -5.84
CA PHE A 12 8.50 -6.42 -6.72
C PHE A 12 9.49 -5.40 -6.15
N LYS A 13 8.98 -4.29 -5.60
CA LYS A 13 9.83 -3.26 -4.97
C LYS A 13 10.64 -3.84 -3.81
N LEU A 14 10.03 -4.68 -2.97
CA LEU A 14 10.71 -5.33 -1.85
C LEU A 14 11.78 -6.32 -2.34
N GLN A 15 11.48 -7.15 -3.35
CA GLN A 15 12.46 -8.06 -3.95
C GLN A 15 13.68 -7.31 -4.50
N VAL A 16 13.45 -6.17 -5.14
CA VAL A 16 14.52 -5.32 -5.67
C VAL A 16 15.36 -4.72 -4.52
N ILE A 17 14.73 -4.28 -3.43
CA ILE A 17 15.44 -3.77 -2.25
C ILE A 17 16.28 -4.86 -1.60
N GLU A 18 15.75 -6.07 -1.49
CA GLU A 18 16.44 -7.25 -0.94
C GLU A 18 17.64 -7.62 -1.80
N TYR A 19 17.46 -7.73 -3.12
CA TYR A 19 18.55 -7.96 -4.07
C TYR A 19 19.64 -6.87 -3.97
N ALA A 20 19.25 -5.60 -3.81
CA ALA A 20 20.19 -4.49 -3.64
C ALA A 20 20.88 -4.46 -2.25
N GLY A 21 20.43 -5.26 -1.29
CA GLY A 21 21.10 -5.47 -0.01
C GLY A 21 22.11 -6.62 -0.07
N GLU A 22 21.81 -7.67 -0.83
CA GLU A 22 22.72 -8.80 -1.10
C GLU A 22 23.80 -8.45 -2.13
N HIS A 23 23.44 -7.65 -3.13
CA HIS A 23 24.30 -7.17 -4.21
C HIS A 23 24.51 -5.66 -4.13
N SER A 24 25.23 -5.08 -5.10
CA SER A 24 25.32 -3.63 -5.23
C SER A 24 24.02 -3.03 -5.81
N LYS A 25 23.67 -1.81 -5.37
CA LYS A 25 22.53 -1.05 -5.93
C LYS A 25 22.62 -0.85 -7.44
N GLN A 26 23.84 -0.72 -7.95
CA GLN A 26 24.12 -0.54 -9.38
C GLN A 26 23.78 -1.80 -10.17
N GLU A 27 24.12 -2.97 -9.64
CA GLU A 27 23.77 -4.26 -10.23
C GLU A 27 22.25 -4.48 -10.21
N ALA A 28 21.58 -4.16 -9.09
CA ALA A 28 20.13 -4.22 -8.98
C ALA A 28 19.43 -3.31 -10.01
N GLY A 29 19.92 -2.07 -10.18
CA GLY A 29 19.39 -1.13 -11.17
C GLY A 29 19.54 -1.63 -12.61
N ARG A 30 20.69 -2.24 -12.94
CA ARG A 30 20.93 -2.85 -14.27
C ARG A 30 20.06 -4.07 -14.50
N LYS A 31 19.97 -4.98 -13.53
CA LYS A 31 19.21 -6.23 -13.64
C LYS A 31 17.71 -6.00 -13.77
N CYS A 32 17.19 -5.02 -13.03
CA CYS A 32 15.76 -4.76 -12.94
C CYS A 32 15.28 -3.59 -13.81
N ASP A 33 16.18 -2.93 -14.56
CA ASP A 33 15.89 -1.76 -15.40
C ASP A 33 15.18 -0.63 -14.60
N ILE A 34 15.77 -0.28 -13.45
CA ILE A 34 15.22 0.72 -12.52
C ILE A 34 16.18 1.89 -12.35
N ASP A 35 15.63 3.10 -12.51
CA ASP A 35 16.31 4.34 -12.19
C ASP A 35 16.74 4.40 -10.71
N GLU A 36 17.97 4.84 -10.45
CA GLU A 36 18.51 5.01 -9.10
C GLU A 36 17.59 5.85 -8.20
N LYS A 37 16.96 6.90 -8.73
CA LYS A 37 16.01 7.74 -7.99
C LYS A 37 14.83 6.93 -7.43
N ARG A 38 14.34 5.93 -8.16
CA ARG A 38 13.26 5.05 -7.70
C ARG A 38 13.75 4.10 -6.61
N MET A 39 14.95 3.53 -6.79
CA MET A 39 15.56 2.67 -5.78
C MET A 39 15.69 3.40 -4.43
N HIS A 40 16.26 4.61 -4.43
CA HIS A 40 16.37 5.42 -3.22
C HIS A 40 15.01 5.73 -2.58
N TYR A 41 14.00 6.04 -3.40
CA TYR A 41 12.65 6.29 -2.92
C TYR A 41 12.02 5.03 -2.29
N TRP A 42 12.21 3.86 -2.89
CA TRP A 42 11.67 2.60 -2.35
C TRP A 42 12.38 2.18 -1.07
N ILE A 43 13.69 2.36 -0.96
CA ILE A 43 14.44 2.09 0.27
C ILE A 43 13.88 2.94 1.43
N LYS A 44 13.60 4.23 1.21
CA LYS A 44 12.96 5.10 2.21
C LYS A 44 11.55 4.64 2.60
N GLN A 45 10.87 3.87 1.74
CA GLN A 45 9.52 3.36 1.97
C GLN A 45 9.49 1.88 2.36
N LYS A 46 10.64 1.26 2.65
CA LYS A 46 10.75 -0.19 2.88
C LYS A 46 9.74 -0.69 3.91
N ASP A 47 9.64 -0.01 5.06
CA ASP A 47 8.74 -0.42 6.15
C ASP A 47 7.27 -0.31 5.75
N ALA A 48 6.90 0.77 5.06
CA ALA A 48 5.54 0.96 4.54
C ALA A 48 5.20 -0.08 3.44
N LEU A 49 6.18 -0.45 2.61
CA LEU A 49 6.03 -1.51 1.59
C LEU A 49 5.88 -2.88 2.24
N ALA A 50 6.59 -3.16 3.33
CA ALA A 50 6.48 -4.41 4.09
C ALA A 50 5.13 -4.53 4.82
N ALA A 51 4.60 -3.43 5.36
CA ALA A 51 3.33 -3.41 6.08
C ALA A 51 2.09 -3.41 5.16
N THR A 52 2.24 -3.23 3.85
CA THR A 52 1.11 -3.13 2.92
C THR A 52 0.84 -4.42 2.14
N ASN A 53 -0.26 -4.45 1.40
CA ASN A 53 -0.56 -5.58 0.53
C ASN A 53 0.47 -5.67 -0.60
N ARG A 54 0.98 -6.88 -0.86
CA ARG A 54 1.93 -7.21 -1.93
C ARG A 54 1.54 -6.67 -3.31
N SER A 55 0.25 -6.61 -3.61
CA SER A 55 -0.27 -6.11 -4.90
C SER A 55 -0.30 -4.58 -5.01
N ARG A 56 -0.17 -3.85 -3.89
CA ARG A 56 -0.24 -2.38 -3.87
C ARG A 56 0.87 -1.80 -4.72
N LYS A 57 0.51 -0.96 -5.70
CA LYS A 57 1.51 -0.33 -6.57
C LYS A 57 2.04 0.98 -6.01
N GLU A 58 1.19 1.79 -5.38
CA GLU A 58 1.55 3.13 -4.92
C GLU A 58 0.77 3.54 -3.67
N PHE A 59 1.34 4.46 -2.90
CA PHE A 59 0.71 5.06 -1.72
C PHE A 59 -0.06 6.34 -2.08
N ARG A 60 -0.95 6.26 -3.07
CA ARG A 60 -1.86 7.36 -3.43
C ARG A 60 -3.12 7.33 -2.57
N GLY A 61 -3.82 8.47 -2.51
CA GLY A 61 -5.13 8.60 -1.87
C GLY A 61 -5.12 9.48 -0.62
N LYS A 62 -6.32 9.67 -0.05
CA LYS A 62 -6.49 10.37 1.22
C LYS A 62 -5.99 9.49 2.36
N LYS A 63 -5.22 10.08 3.27
CA LYS A 63 -4.83 9.42 4.52
C LYS A 63 -6.04 9.29 5.43
N CYS A 64 -6.02 8.27 6.30
CA CYS A 64 -6.97 8.11 7.40
C CYS A 64 -7.03 9.40 8.21
N LYS A 65 -8.23 9.95 8.41
CA LYS A 65 -8.45 11.19 9.18
C LYS A 65 -8.88 10.90 10.60
N TYR A 66 -9.59 9.79 10.81
CA TYR A 66 -10.13 9.40 12.09
C TYR A 66 -9.66 7.98 12.45
N PRO A 67 -8.44 7.82 13.01
CA PRO A 67 -7.80 6.51 13.19
C PRO A 67 -8.63 5.49 13.96
N GLU A 68 -9.29 5.91 15.05
CA GLU A 68 -10.09 5.03 15.89
C GLU A 68 -11.36 4.54 15.17
N PRO A 69 -12.29 5.42 14.72
CA PRO A 69 -13.52 4.95 14.09
C PRO A 69 -13.28 4.32 12.71
N GLU A 70 -12.28 4.78 11.94
CA GLU A 70 -11.92 4.13 10.66
C GLU A 70 -11.34 2.74 10.91
N GLY A 71 -10.56 2.54 11.99
CA GLY A 71 -10.02 1.24 12.38
C GLY A 71 -11.10 0.22 12.74
N GLU A 72 -12.11 0.63 13.50
CA GLU A 72 -13.27 -0.24 13.79
C GLU A 72 -14.10 -0.55 12.55
N LEU A 73 -14.28 0.44 11.67
CA LEU A 73 -15.00 0.25 10.42
C LEU A 73 -14.30 -0.75 9.50
N VAL A 74 -12.96 -0.72 9.43
CA VAL A 74 -12.17 -1.71 8.66
C VAL A 74 -12.42 -3.13 9.18
N LYS A 75 -12.37 -3.34 10.50
CA LYS A 75 -12.67 -4.65 11.11
C LYS A 75 -14.07 -5.16 10.73
N TYR A 76 -15.07 -4.27 10.76
CA TYR A 76 -16.44 -4.62 10.32
C TYR A 76 -16.49 -5.02 8.83
N VAL A 77 -15.78 -4.30 7.95
CA VAL A 77 -15.76 -4.62 6.52
C VAL A 77 -15.07 -5.96 6.28
N ASP A 78 -13.93 -6.20 6.92
CA ASP A 78 -13.15 -7.43 6.75
C ASP A 78 -13.96 -8.65 7.20
N THR A 79 -14.53 -8.62 8.40
CA THR A 79 -15.38 -9.71 8.94
C THR A 79 -16.59 -10.04 8.06
N ARG A 80 -17.16 -9.04 7.38
CA ARG A 80 -18.35 -9.26 6.54
C ARG A 80 -18.00 -9.74 5.12
N ARG A 81 -16.81 -9.39 4.63
CA ARG A 81 -16.35 -9.74 3.28
C ARG A 81 -16.10 -11.23 3.11
N ASP A 82 -15.97 -11.98 4.21
CA ASP A 82 -15.90 -13.44 4.27
C ASP A 82 -17.25 -14.13 3.96
N GLY A 83 -17.94 -13.68 2.89
CA GLY A 83 -19.17 -14.31 2.40
C GLY A 83 -20.24 -13.34 1.93
N TYR A 84 -20.14 -12.05 2.25
CA TYR A 84 -21.15 -11.06 1.87
C TYR A 84 -20.55 -9.80 1.23
N ALA A 85 -21.26 -9.26 0.24
CA ALA A 85 -20.93 -7.97 -0.33
C ALA A 85 -21.20 -6.83 0.67
N VAL A 86 -20.25 -5.90 0.79
CA VAL A 86 -20.40 -4.67 1.59
C VAL A 86 -20.65 -3.50 0.65
N SER A 87 -21.85 -2.92 0.69
CA SER A 87 -22.18 -1.72 -0.07
C SER A 87 -21.71 -0.45 0.64
N THR A 88 -21.53 0.61 -0.13
CA THR A 88 -21.13 1.93 0.38
C THR A 88 -22.10 2.48 1.43
N ASP A 89 -23.40 2.27 1.26
CA ASP A 89 -24.41 2.74 2.22
C ASP A 89 -24.33 2.01 3.55
N MET A 90 -24.07 0.69 3.52
CA MET A 90 -23.86 -0.09 4.74
C MET A 90 -22.61 0.37 5.49
N THR A 91 -21.51 0.62 4.75
CA THR A 91 -20.29 1.20 5.32
C THR A 91 -20.57 2.57 5.94
N ARG A 92 -21.34 3.44 5.27
CA ARG A 92 -21.69 4.77 5.79
C ARG A 92 -22.53 4.69 7.05
N MET A 93 -23.58 3.86 7.07
CA MET A 93 -24.44 3.70 8.25
C MET A 93 -23.65 3.16 9.44
N LYS A 94 -22.77 2.17 9.21
CA LYS A 94 -21.93 1.62 10.26
C LYS A 94 -20.92 2.65 10.77
N ALA A 95 -20.30 3.43 9.89
CA ALA A 95 -19.39 4.51 10.26
C ALA A 95 -20.07 5.56 11.14
N LEU A 96 -21.30 5.97 10.78
CA LEU A 96 -22.10 6.91 11.59
C LEU A 96 -22.48 6.32 12.95
N ALA A 97 -22.79 5.02 13.01
CA ALA A 97 -23.07 4.35 14.27
C ALA A 97 -21.83 4.32 15.17
N ILE A 98 -20.67 3.92 14.65
CA ILE A 98 -19.40 3.92 15.39
C ILE A 98 -19.09 5.32 15.91
N ALA A 99 -19.17 6.34 15.04
CA ALA A 99 -18.88 7.72 15.40
C ALA A 99 -19.86 8.33 16.44
N ARG A 100 -21.02 7.72 16.67
CA ARG A 100 -21.97 8.13 17.73
C ARG A 100 -21.67 7.48 19.08
N HIS A 101 -20.94 6.37 19.08
CA HIS A 101 -20.63 5.58 20.28
C HIS A 101 -19.17 5.71 20.72
N MET A 102 -18.40 6.54 20.00
CA MET A 102 -17.07 7.03 20.38
C MET A 102 -17.19 8.48 20.85
#